data_AF-A0A3A5AV71-F1
#
_entry.id   AF-A0A3A5AV71-F1
#
_cell.length_a   1.000
_cell.length_b   1.000
_cell.length_c   1.000
_cell.angle_alpha   90.00
_cell.angle_beta   90.00
_cell.angle_gamma   90.00
#
_symmetry.space_group_name_H-M   'P 1'
#
loop_
_entity.id
_entity.type
_entity.pdbx_description
1 polymer ?
#
loop_
_entity_poly.entity_id
_entity_poly.type
_entity_poly.pdbx_seq_one_letter_code
_entity_poly.pdbx_strand_id
1 'polypeptide(L)'
;MILEKAFSEGRKTLSEHESKELMKSYGIPVTREVEVQSLEELRKAVEEIRFPLVMKSSSSRIAHKSERGLVKVDIRNQEEAVSAFNELTSVLKEEDRTVLVQEMIRGRRELMVGLIRDPQFGPCVMFGLGGIFTEILKDVSFRVAPLEQRDALEMTREIRAHRILEQVRGLPAADVDQLVQILITIGRIGLEHERIREIDINPLILDGSRPVAVDALVVL
;
A
#
# COMPACT_ATOMS: atom_id res chain seq x y z
N MET A 1 -9.99 -12.28 11.61
CA MET A 1 -11.33 -11.71 11.28
C MET A 1 -11.41 -11.25 9.83
N ILE A 2 -10.49 -10.41 9.32
CA ILE A 2 -10.49 -9.96 7.89
C ILE A 2 -10.30 -11.14 6.91
N LEU A 3 -9.22 -11.92 7.08
CA LEU A 3 -8.90 -13.05 6.20
C LEU A 3 -9.99 -14.13 6.22
N GLU A 4 -10.41 -14.57 7.41
CA GLU A 4 -11.50 -15.55 7.56
C GLU A 4 -12.80 -15.10 6.89
N LYS A 5 -13.17 -13.83 7.03
CA LYS A 5 -14.34 -13.27 6.33
C LYS A 5 -14.16 -13.39 4.82
N ALA A 6 -13.04 -12.89 4.29
CA ALA A 6 -12.76 -12.93 2.85
C ALA A 6 -12.77 -14.37 2.28
N PHE A 7 -12.22 -15.31 3.05
CA PHE A 7 -12.22 -16.73 2.71
C PHE A 7 -13.62 -17.33 2.70
N SER A 8 -14.45 -17.02 3.70
CA SER A 8 -15.83 -17.49 3.78
C SER A 8 -16.71 -16.96 2.65
N GLU A 9 -16.40 -15.76 2.16
CA GLU A 9 -17.07 -15.10 1.04
C GLU A 9 -16.52 -15.55 -0.33
N GLY A 10 -15.51 -16.45 -0.36
CA GLY A 10 -14.88 -16.92 -1.60
C GLY A 10 -14.15 -15.83 -2.38
N ARG A 11 -13.73 -14.75 -1.70
CA ARG A 11 -13.00 -13.64 -2.34
C ARG A 11 -11.58 -14.07 -2.72
N LYS A 12 -11.11 -13.55 -3.84
CA LYS A 12 -9.73 -13.73 -4.34
C LYS A 12 -8.77 -12.65 -3.87
N THR A 13 -9.31 -11.55 -3.37
CA THR A 13 -8.56 -10.33 -3.03
C THR A 13 -9.26 -9.64 -1.86
N LEU A 14 -8.45 -8.99 -1.03
CA LEU A 14 -8.95 -8.03 -0.04
C LEU A 14 -9.24 -6.68 -0.72
N SER A 15 -10.11 -5.86 -0.11
CA SER A 15 -10.14 -4.44 -0.47
C SER A 15 -8.82 -3.76 -0.10
N GLU A 16 -8.56 -2.57 -0.63
CA GLU A 16 -7.36 -1.81 -0.24
C GLU A 16 -7.38 -1.47 1.26
N HIS A 17 -8.55 -1.10 1.79
CA HIS A 17 -8.71 -0.83 3.21
C HIS A 17 -8.43 -2.08 4.07
N GLU A 18 -9.00 -3.23 3.71
CA GLU A 18 -8.73 -4.51 4.40
C GLU A 18 -7.26 -4.92 4.29
N SER A 19 -6.63 -4.68 3.15
CA SER A 19 -5.21 -4.95 2.93
C SER A 19 -4.34 -4.09 3.87
N LYS A 20 -4.63 -2.80 3.98
CA LYS A 20 -3.91 -1.89 4.89
C LYS A 20 -4.20 -2.17 6.36
N GLU A 21 -5.43 -2.52 6.73
CA GLU A 21 -5.75 -2.94 8.09
C GLU A 21 -5.03 -4.25 8.46
N LEU A 22 -4.87 -5.19 7.52
CA LEU A 22 -3.98 -6.34 7.72
C LEU A 22 -2.54 -5.89 7.96
N MET A 23 -1.96 -5.04 7.09
CA MET A 23 -0.58 -4.55 7.26
C MET A 23 -0.38 -3.84 8.61
N LYS A 24 -1.31 -2.97 8.98
CA LYS A 24 -1.33 -2.23 10.25
C LYS A 24 -1.40 -3.16 11.46
N SER A 25 -2.19 -4.25 11.39
CA SER A 25 -2.26 -5.25 12.47
C SER A 25 -0.92 -5.98 12.71
N TYR A 26 -0.02 -5.98 11.72
CA TYR A 26 1.34 -6.49 11.82
C TYR A 26 2.38 -5.43 12.19
N GLY A 27 1.95 -4.18 12.41
CA GLY A 27 2.81 -3.05 12.75
C GLY A 27 3.47 -2.36 11.55
N ILE A 28 3.05 -2.67 10.31
CA ILE A 28 3.53 -1.97 9.12
C ILE A 28 2.83 -0.60 9.05
N PRO A 29 3.58 0.51 8.97
CA PRO A 29 2.97 1.84 8.88
C PRO A 29 2.16 2.00 7.59
N VAL A 30 0.89 2.37 7.73
CA VAL A 30 -0.02 2.70 6.62
C VAL A 30 -0.55 4.11 6.80
N THR A 31 -1.06 4.69 5.73
CA THR A 31 -1.78 5.97 5.78
C THR A 31 -3.02 5.91 6.65
N ARG A 32 -3.34 7.02 7.31
CA ARG A 32 -4.64 7.24 7.94
C ARG A 32 -5.72 7.37 6.88
N GLU A 33 -6.82 6.67 7.09
CA GLU A 33 -7.90 6.57 6.12
C GLU A 33 -9.23 6.14 6.75
N VAL A 34 -10.32 6.45 6.04
CA VAL A 34 -11.69 6.11 6.41
C VAL A 34 -12.46 5.75 5.14
N GLU A 35 -13.26 4.68 5.19
CA GLU A 35 -14.21 4.35 4.13
C GLU A 35 -15.50 5.15 4.29
N VAL A 36 -16.00 5.71 3.18
CA VAL A 36 -17.24 6.48 3.13
C VAL A 36 -18.12 6.04 1.97
N GLN A 37 -19.43 6.04 2.18
CA GLN A 37 -20.46 5.65 1.22
C GLN A 37 -21.45 6.78 0.92
N SER A 38 -21.35 7.90 1.64
CA SER A 38 -22.24 9.04 1.48
C SER A 38 -21.51 10.39 1.60
N LEU A 39 -22.13 11.44 1.09
CA LEU A 39 -21.62 12.81 1.26
C LEU A 39 -21.62 13.25 2.73
N GLU A 40 -22.49 12.70 3.57
CA GLU A 40 -22.49 13.00 5.01
C GLU A 40 -21.26 12.39 5.69
N GLU A 41 -20.96 11.13 5.41
CA GLU A 41 -19.76 10.45 5.89
C GLU A 41 -18.49 11.12 5.37
N LEU A 42 -18.49 11.53 4.09
CA LEU A 42 -17.38 12.28 3.51
C LEU A 42 -17.09 13.56 4.29
N ARG A 43 -18.13 14.33 4.65
CA ARG A 43 -17.96 15.57 5.42
C ARG A 43 -17.33 15.33 6.79
N LYS A 44 -17.65 14.21 7.45
CA LYS A 44 -17.00 13.82 8.71
C LYS A 44 -15.54 13.40 8.48
N ALA A 45 -15.29 12.62 7.42
CA ALA A 45 -13.94 12.14 7.10
C ALA A 45 -12.95 13.27 6.76
N VAL A 46 -13.38 14.32 6.04
CA VAL A 46 -12.50 15.45 5.70
C VAL A 46 -12.07 16.26 6.93
N GLU A 47 -12.88 16.30 7.99
CA GLU A 47 -12.54 16.95 9.26
C GLU A 47 -11.52 16.13 10.06
N GLU A 48 -11.62 14.80 10.01
CA GLU A 48 -10.75 13.87 10.73
C GLU A 48 -9.34 13.78 10.11
N ILE A 49 -9.25 13.56 8.80
CA ILE A 49 -7.98 13.25 8.13
C ILE A 49 -7.16 14.52 7.83
N ARG A 50 -7.86 15.62 7.54
CA ARG A 50 -7.35 16.94 7.09
C ARG A 50 -6.72 16.94 5.69
N PHE A 51 -6.87 18.07 5.01
CA PHE A 51 -6.33 18.31 3.67
C PHE A 51 -4.80 18.48 3.66
N PRO A 52 -4.13 18.16 2.53
CA PRO A 52 -4.68 17.56 1.32
C PRO A 52 -5.01 16.07 1.46
N LEU A 53 -6.03 15.63 0.72
CA LEU A 53 -6.55 14.26 0.74
C LEU A 53 -6.31 13.53 -0.58
N VAL A 54 -6.38 12.21 -0.48
CA VAL A 54 -6.52 11.27 -1.60
C VAL A 54 -7.86 10.56 -1.45
N MET A 55 -8.58 10.38 -2.56
CA MET A 55 -9.77 9.54 -2.61
C MET A 55 -9.59 8.43 -3.63
N LYS A 56 -9.91 7.19 -3.22
CA LYS A 56 -9.81 6.01 -4.08
C LYS A 56 -11.11 5.21 -4.01
N SER A 57 -11.51 4.56 -5.10
CA SER A 57 -12.56 3.54 -5.00
C SER A 57 -12.08 2.38 -4.12
N SER A 58 -12.88 1.93 -3.15
CA SER A 58 -12.60 0.77 -2.31
C SER A 58 -13.54 -0.37 -2.68
N SER A 59 -13.09 -1.24 -3.60
CA SER A 59 -13.79 -2.48 -3.92
C SER A 59 -12.78 -3.60 -4.09
N SER A 60 -13.06 -4.76 -3.48
CA SER A 60 -12.25 -5.97 -3.67
C SER A 60 -12.31 -6.50 -5.11
N ARG A 61 -13.24 -6.02 -5.93
CA ARG A 61 -13.42 -6.44 -7.33
C ARG A 61 -12.63 -5.60 -8.33
N ILE A 62 -12.02 -4.50 -7.87
CA ILE A 62 -11.33 -3.53 -8.72
C ILE A 62 -9.84 -3.52 -8.35
N ALA A 63 -9.06 -4.28 -9.12
CA ALA A 63 -7.60 -4.11 -9.19
C ALA A 63 -7.24 -2.99 -10.19
N HIS A 64 -6.06 -2.38 -10.06
CA HIS A 64 -5.50 -1.34 -10.97
C HIS A 64 -6.38 -0.08 -11.13
N LYS A 65 -6.66 0.61 -10.02
CA LYS A 65 -7.58 1.76 -9.92
C LYS A 65 -7.13 3.00 -10.69
N SER A 66 -5.82 3.29 -10.68
CA SER A 66 -5.25 4.50 -11.28
C SER A 66 -5.51 4.57 -12.78
N GLU A 67 -5.39 3.45 -13.49
CA GLU A 67 -5.61 3.34 -14.94
C GLU A 67 -7.09 3.59 -15.33
N ARG A 68 -8.00 3.46 -14.38
CA ARG A 68 -9.44 3.68 -14.58
C ARG A 68 -9.92 5.04 -14.08
N GLY A 69 -9.00 5.93 -13.68
CA GLY A 69 -9.34 7.22 -13.10
C GLY A 69 -10.03 7.11 -11.74
N LEU A 70 -9.91 5.96 -11.06
CA LEU A 70 -10.54 5.67 -9.76
C LEU A 70 -9.70 6.12 -8.56
N VAL A 71 -8.76 7.03 -8.80
CA VAL A 71 -7.89 7.66 -7.81
C VAL A 71 -7.88 9.16 -8.08
N LYS A 72 -8.19 9.96 -7.05
CA LYS A 72 -8.16 11.42 -7.06
C LYS A 72 -7.18 11.86 -5.97
N VAL A 73 -6.16 12.61 -6.36
CA VAL A 73 -5.07 13.05 -5.46
C VAL A 73 -5.06 14.56 -5.31
N ASP A 74 -4.39 15.04 -4.26
CA ASP A 74 -4.19 16.47 -3.99
C ASP A 74 -5.51 17.27 -3.92
N ILE A 75 -6.51 16.67 -3.28
CA ILE A 75 -7.78 17.32 -2.95
C ILE A 75 -7.52 18.27 -1.78
N ARG A 76 -7.74 19.57 -1.95
CA ARG A 76 -7.28 20.60 -1.02
C ARG A 76 -8.38 21.28 -0.23
N ASN A 77 -9.64 21.06 -0.59
CA ASN A 77 -10.78 21.67 0.09
C ASN A 77 -12.05 20.81 -0.06
N GLN A 78 -13.11 21.23 0.64
CA GLN A 78 -14.36 20.51 0.70
C GLN A 78 -15.11 20.48 -0.64
N GLU A 79 -15.00 21.51 -1.47
CA GLU A 79 -15.65 21.55 -2.78
C GLU A 79 -15.01 20.53 -3.73
N GLU A 80 -13.68 20.48 -3.78
CA GLU A 80 -12.92 19.48 -4.53
C GLU A 80 -13.22 18.06 -4.02
N ALA A 81 -13.34 17.88 -2.71
CA ALA A 81 -13.68 16.59 -2.10
C ALA A 81 -15.06 16.07 -2.57
N VAL A 82 -16.07 16.95 -2.59
CA VAL A 82 -17.42 16.60 -3.07
C VAL A 82 -17.39 16.30 -4.57
N SER A 83 -16.67 17.08 -5.37
CA SER A 83 -16.51 16.80 -6.82
C SER A 83 -15.88 15.43 -7.05
N ALA A 84 -14.75 15.15 -6.39
CA ALA A 84 -14.03 13.89 -6.50
C ALA A 84 -14.91 12.69 -6.09
N PHE A 85 -15.66 12.81 -4.99
CA PHE A 85 -16.57 11.76 -4.54
C PHE A 85 -17.69 11.47 -5.56
N ASN A 86 -18.32 12.50 -6.10
CA ASN A 86 -19.36 12.34 -7.12
C ASN A 86 -18.80 11.72 -8.41
N GLU A 87 -17.63 12.18 -8.86
CA GLU A 87 -16.95 11.60 -10.02
C GLU A 87 -16.67 10.11 -9.82
N LEU A 88 -16.08 9.73 -8.68
CA LEU A 88 -15.77 8.33 -8.36
C LEU A 88 -17.03 7.48 -8.28
N THR A 89 -18.07 7.92 -7.58
CA THR A 89 -19.31 7.15 -7.39
C THR A 89 -20.19 7.06 -8.64
N SER A 90 -20.06 8.01 -9.58
CA SER A 90 -20.84 8.02 -10.82
C SER A 90 -20.51 6.86 -11.77
N VAL A 91 -19.27 6.35 -11.70
CA VAL A 91 -18.79 5.24 -12.55
C VAL A 91 -18.86 3.88 -11.84
N LEU A 92 -19.22 3.87 -10.55
CA LEU A 92 -19.32 2.67 -9.73
C LEU A 92 -20.76 2.17 -9.66
N LYS A 93 -20.92 0.83 -9.66
CA LYS A 93 -22.19 0.20 -9.31
C LYS A 93 -22.53 0.49 -7.86
N GLU A 94 -23.82 0.51 -7.53
CA GLU A 94 -24.30 0.84 -6.19
C GLU A 94 -23.65 0.00 -5.08
N GLU A 95 -23.44 -1.29 -5.33
CA GLU A 95 -22.74 -2.24 -4.46
C GLU A 95 -21.23 -1.99 -4.27
N ASP A 96 -20.61 -1.17 -5.12
CA ASP A 96 -19.18 -0.84 -5.13
C ASP A 96 -18.91 0.64 -4.80
N ARG A 97 -19.92 1.41 -4.34
CA ARG A 97 -19.81 2.87 -4.09
C ARG A 97 -19.03 3.28 -2.84
N THR A 98 -18.27 2.38 -2.24
CA THR A 98 -17.38 2.72 -1.14
C THR A 98 -16.16 3.48 -1.68
N VAL A 99 -15.88 4.64 -1.09
CA VAL A 99 -14.71 5.48 -1.38
C VAL A 99 -13.81 5.50 -0.15
N LEU A 100 -12.53 5.22 -0.33
CA LEU A 100 -11.50 5.38 0.69
C LEU A 100 -11.00 6.83 0.67
N VAL A 101 -11.21 7.56 1.76
CA VAL A 101 -10.63 8.88 2.00
C VAL A 101 -9.36 8.70 2.80
N GLN A 102 -8.23 9.22 2.31
CA GLN A 102 -6.91 8.93 2.83
C GLN A 102 -6.08 10.22 2.94
N GLU A 103 -5.18 10.30 3.92
CA GLU A 103 -4.20 11.40 3.97
C GLU A 103 -3.23 11.33 2.78
N MET A 104 -2.82 12.49 2.27
CA MET A 104 -1.83 12.54 1.20
C MET A 104 -0.40 12.64 1.76
N ILE A 105 0.37 11.56 1.59
CA ILE A 105 1.81 11.58 1.87
C ILE A 105 2.56 12.23 0.69
N ARG A 106 3.35 13.27 0.99
CA ARG A 106 4.07 14.08 -0.02
C ARG A 106 5.54 13.69 -0.21
N GLY A 107 5.87 12.42 0.05
CA GLY A 107 7.23 11.92 -0.14
C GLY A 107 7.62 11.86 -1.62
N ARG A 108 8.90 12.11 -1.91
CA ARG A 108 9.46 12.09 -3.27
C ARG A 108 10.13 10.78 -3.64
N ARG A 109 10.21 9.86 -2.69
CA ARG A 109 10.91 8.57 -2.82
C ARG A 109 9.89 7.48 -2.63
N GLU A 110 9.68 6.72 -3.69
CA GLU A 110 8.75 5.61 -3.74
C GLU A 110 9.56 4.32 -3.81
N LEU A 111 9.23 3.40 -2.91
CA LEU A 111 9.76 2.04 -2.84
C LEU A 111 8.59 1.08 -3.09
N MET A 112 8.90 -0.20 -3.26
CA MET A 112 7.91 -1.26 -3.17
C MET A 112 8.40 -2.35 -2.22
N VAL A 113 7.43 -2.98 -1.57
CA VAL A 113 7.64 -4.21 -0.82
C VAL A 113 6.54 -5.17 -1.24
N GLY A 114 6.90 -6.43 -1.44
CA GLY A 114 5.89 -7.43 -1.77
C GLY A 114 6.22 -8.81 -1.26
N LEU A 115 5.26 -9.70 -1.42
CA LEU A 115 5.37 -11.13 -1.21
C LEU A 115 4.78 -11.81 -2.43
N ILE A 116 5.47 -12.80 -2.97
CA ILE A 116 4.91 -13.76 -3.93
C ILE A 116 5.11 -15.16 -3.38
N ARG A 117 4.21 -16.10 -3.70
CA ARG A 117 4.43 -17.51 -3.39
C ARG A 117 4.95 -18.26 -4.61
N ASP A 118 6.25 -18.53 -4.61
CA ASP A 118 6.91 -19.33 -5.63
C ASP A 118 6.53 -20.83 -5.49
N PRO A 119 6.28 -21.56 -6.59
CA PRO A 119 5.91 -22.98 -6.53
C PRO A 119 6.99 -23.91 -5.94
N GLN A 120 8.27 -23.55 -6.04
CA GLN A 120 9.39 -24.35 -5.58
C GLN A 120 9.89 -23.89 -4.21
N PHE A 121 9.95 -22.57 -3.99
CA PHE A 121 10.56 -21.98 -2.80
C PHE A 121 9.55 -21.51 -1.75
N GLY A 122 8.27 -21.45 -2.08
CA GLY A 122 7.24 -20.94 -1.18
C GLY A 122 7.25 -19.41 -1.08
N PRO A 123 7.00 -18.81 0.09
CA PRO A 123 6.89 -17.36 0.23
C PRO A 123 8.24 -16.65 -0.02
N CYS A 124 8.26 -15.75 -0.98
CA CYS A 124 9.41 -14.93 -1.37
C CYS A 124 9.08 -13.44 -1.20
N VAL A 125 9.87 -12.75 -0.39
CA VAL A 125 9.76 -11.31 -0.15
C VAL A 125 10.51 -10.56 -1.26
N MET A 126 9.92 -9.48 -1.74
CA MET A 126 10.46 -8.57 -2.73
C MET A 126 10.70 -7.20 -2.11
N PHE A 127 11.83 -6.56 -2.44
CA PHE A 127 12.10 -5.16 -2.16
C PHE A 127 12.64 -4.46 -3.39
N GLY A 128 12.17 -3.25 -3.68
CA GLY A 128 12.59 -2.53 -4.88
C GLY A 128 12.27 -1.04 -4.91
N LEU A 129 12.72 -0.42 -6.00
CA LEU A 129 12.37 0.96 -6.33
C LEU A 129 10.94 1.03 -6.89
N GLY A 130 10.07 1.80 -6.22
CA GLY A 130 8.65 1.95 -6.56
C GLY A 130 8.37 3.03 -7.60
N GLY A 131 7.08 3.25 -7.83
CA GLY A 131 6.57 4.29 -8.72
C GLY A 131 6.71 3.95 -10.21
N ILE A 132 6.59 4.97 -11.07
CA ILE A 132 6.50 4.81 -12.54
C ILE A 132 7.72 4.13 -13.18
N PHE A 133 8.85 4.07 -12.49
CA PHE A 133 10.08 3.48 -13.01
C PHE A 133 10.22 1.99 -12.67
N THR A 134 9.31 1.43 -11.87
CA THR A 134 9.28 0.01 -11.47
C THR A 134 9.43 -0.93 -12.66
N GLU A 135 8.53 -0.81 -13.64
CA GLU A 135 8.46 -1.73 -14.80
C GLU A 135 9.66 -1.59 -15.75
N ILE A 136 10.22 -0.37 -15.81
CA ILE A 136 11.30 0.00 -16.74
C ILE A 136 12.65 -0.45 -16.17
N LEU A 137 12.91 -0.15 -14.90
CA LEU A 137 14.22 -0.38 -14.28
C LEU A 137 14.37 -1.79 -13.72
N LYS A 138 13.26 -2.44 -13.32
CA LYS A 138 13.24 -3.77 -12.69
C LYS A 138 14.28 -3.89 -11.59
N ASP A 139 14.40 -2.83 -10.78
CA ASP A 139 15.40 -2.72 -9.74
C ASP A 139 14.86 -3.29 -8.43
N VAL A 140 14.94 -4.61 -8.32
CA VAL A 140 14.35 -5.41 -7.24
C VAL A 140 15.35 -6.44 -6.72
N SER A 141 15.18 -6.80 -5.45
CA SER A 141 15.85 -7.90 -4.77
C SER A 141 14.81 -8.85 -4.18
N PHE A 142 15.16 -10.14 -4.08
CA PHE A 142 14.28 -11.17 -3.54
C PHE A 142 14.98 -11.99 -2.45
N ARG A 143 14.22 -12.44 -1.46
CA ARG A 143 14.63 -13.44 -0.46
C ARG A 143 13.48 -14.40 -0.17
N VAL A 144 13.80 -15.67 0.02
CA VAL A 144 12.84 -16.68 0.49
C VAL A 144 12.62 -16.48 1.99
N ALA A 145 11.38 -16.51 2.45
CA ALA A 145 11.04 -16.43 3.87
C ALA A 145 11.30 -17.77 4.59
N PRO A 146 11.68 -17.77 5.88
CA PRO A 146 11.83 -16.60 6.77
C PRO A 146 13.08 -15.76 6.44
N LEU A 147 12.98 -14.44 6.64
CA LEU A 147 14.10 -13.50 6.53
C LEU A 147 14.68 -13.23 7.92
N GLU A 148 16.00 -13.24 8.04
CA GLU A 148 16.70 -12.65 9.18
C GLU A 148 17.03 -11.16 8.91
N GLN A 149 17.42 -10.44 9.98
CA GLN A 149 17.83 -9.04 9.87
C GLN A 149 18.94 -8.83 8.83
N ARG A 150 19.89 -9.77 8.73
CA ARG A 150 20.97 -9.70 7.74
C ARG A 150 20.41 -9.77 6.31
N ASP A 151 19.52 -10.71 6.04
CA ASP A 151 18.98 -10.91 4.69
C ASP A 151 18.18 -9.69 4.23
N ALA A 152 17.33 -9.16 5.12
CA ALA A 152 16.56 -7.94 4.85
C ALA A 152 17.46 -6.71 4.67
N LEU A 153 18.53 -6.56 5.45
CA LEU A 153 19.48 -5.47 5.28
C LEU A 153 20.24 -5.57 3.95
N GLU A 154 20.66 -6.78 3.55
CA GLU A 154 21.28 -7.02 2.25
C GLU A 154 20.36 -6.65 1.10
N MET A 155 19.08 -7.03 1.15
CA MET A 155 18.08 -6.65 0.14
C MET A 155 18.05 -5.13 -0.09
N THR A 156 18.10 -4.33 0.99
CA THR A 156 18.10 -2.85 0.87
C THR A 156 19.32 -2.28 0.16
N ARG A 157 20.44 -3.02 0.12
CA ARG A 157 21.70 -2.62 -0.51
C ARG A 157 21.88 -3.19 -1.93
N GLU A 158 21.17 -4.26 -2.26
CA GLU A 158 21.28 -4.96 -3.55
C GLU A 158 20.60 -4.22 -4.69
N ILE A 159 19.58 -3.40 -4.41
CA ILE A 159 18.98 -2.57 -5.43
C ILE A 159 20.03 -1.57 -5.97
N ARG A 160 20.08 -1.41 -7.29
CA ARG A 160 20.99 -0.50 -7.99
C ARG A 160 20.81 0.93 -7.48
N ALA A 161 19.57 1.31 -7.17
CA ALA A 161 19.18 2.59 -6.64
C ALA A 161 19.29 2.70 -5.11
N HIS A 162 20.03 1.82 -4.40
CA HIS A 162 20.12 1.84 -2.92
C HIS A 162 20.46 3.21 -2.33
N ARG A 163 21.19 4.06 -3.06
CA ARG A 163 21.49 5.45 -2.67
C ARG A 163 20.24 6.32 -2.46
N ILE A 164 19.07 5.91 -2.94
CA ILE A 164 17.78 6.56 -2.64
C ILE A 164 17.44 6.52 -1.13
N LEU A 165 17.98 5.51 -0.42
CA LEU A 165 17.83 5.34 1.02
C LEU A 165 18.81 6.21 1.81
N GLU A 166 19.84 6.75 1.17
CA GLU A 166 20.80 7.66 1.81
C GLU A 166 20.23 9.08 1.91
N GLN A 167 20.97 9.96 2.57
CA GLN A 167 20.66 11.39 2.56
C GLN A 167 20.93 11.97 1.17
N VAL A 168 19.92 12.55 0.53
CA VAL A 168 20.04 13.10 -0.83
C VAL A 168 19.34 14.45 -0.91
N ARG A 169 20.08 15.51 -1.29
CA ARG A 169 19.56 16.85 -1.67
C ARG A 169 18.40 17.35 -0.79
N GLY A 170 18.63 17.49 0.52
CA GLY A 170 17.63 18.00 1.48
C GLY A 170 16.59 16.98 1.92
N LEU A 171 16.66 15.73 1.45
CA LEU A 171 15.89 14.61 1.98
C LEU A 171 16.73 13.84 3.00
N PRO A 172 16.20 13.52 4.19
CA PRO A 172 16.92 12.75 5.20
C PRO A 172 17.16 11.31 4.72
N ALA A 173 18.13 10.61 5.31
CA ALA A 173 18.26 9.17 5.11
C ALA A 173 16.96 8.44 5.49
N ALA A 174 16.66 7.35 4.79
CA ALA A 174 15.54 6.47 5.12
C ALA A 174 15.78 5.79 6.47
N ASP A 175 14.71 5.49 7.17
CA ASP A 175 14.71 4.62 8.35
C ASP A 175 14.87 3.16 7.87
N VAL A 176 16.12 2.75 7.68
CA VAL A 176 16.47 1.42 7.17
C VAL A 176 16.06 0.33 8.16
N ASP A 177 16.10 0.60 9.46
CA ASP A 177 15.68 -0.36 10.48
C ASP A 177 14.18 -0.64 10.38
N GLN A 178 13.35 0.40 10.16
CA GLN A 178 11.92 0.22 9.90
C GLN A 178 11.66 -0.52 8.59
N LEU A 179 12.42 -0.25 7.51
CA LEU A 179 12.32 -1.01 6.25
C LEU A 179 12.64 -2.50 6.46
N VAL A 180 13.73 -2.80 7.16
CA VAL A 180 14.13 -4.17 7.50
C VAL A 180 13.03 -4.88 8.28
N GLN A 181 12.44 -4.21 9.28
CA GLN A 181 11.34 -4.76 10.05
C GLN A 181 10.11 -5.05 9.17
N ILE A 182 9.78 -4.16 8.24
CA ILE A 182 8.68 -4.39 7.27
C ILE A 182 8.96 -5.63 6.42
N LEU A 183 10.17 -5.79 5.87
CA LEU A 183 10.53 -6.96 5.04
C LEU A 183 10.41 -8.28 5.79
N ILE A 184 10.95 -8.35 7.01
CA ILE A 184 10.82 -9.54 7.86
C ILE A 184 9.35 -9.82 8.16
N THR A 185 8.56 -8.77 8.46
CA THR A 185 7.15 -8.88 8.79
C THR A 185 6.32 -9.39 7.61
N ILE A 186 6.62 -8.94 6.39
CA ILE A 186 5.98 -9.45 5.16
C ILE A 186 6.29 -10.93 4.95
N GLY A 187 7.55 -11.34 5.16
CA GLY A 187 7.92 -12.75 5.16
C GLY A 187 7.16 -13.56 6.20
N ARG A 188 7.00 -13.02 7.42
CA ARG A 188 6.20 -13.63 8.50
C ARG A 188 4.74 -13.82 8.10
N ILE A 189 4.10 -12.79 7.52
CA ILE A 189 2.71 -12.90 7.02
C ILE A 189 2.58 -14.06 6.02
N GLY A 190 3.54 -14.19 5.10
CA GLY A 190 3.57 -15.28 4.12
C GLY A 190 3.73 -16.68 4.72
N LEU A 191 4.39 -16.80 5.87
CA LEU A 191 4.53 -18.06 6.59
C LEU A 191 3.28 -18.39 7.42
N GLU A 192 2.68 -17.38 8.05
CA GLU A 192 1.51 -17.56 8.92
C GLU A 192 0.21 -17.82 8.12
N HIS A 193 0.12 -17.29 6.89
CA HIS A 193 -1.10 -17.38 6.07
C HIS A 193 -0.81 -18.02 4.71
N GLU A 194 -0.86 -19.36 4.64
CA GLU A 194 -0.59 -20.12 3.40
C GLU A 194 -1.50 -19.74 2.23
N ARG A 195 -2.71 -19.29 2.54
CA ARG A 195 -3.70 -18.85 1.54
C ARG A 195 -3.35 -17.51 0.92
N ILE A 196 -2.54 -16.66 1.57
CA ILE A 196 -2.05 -15.45 0.91
C ILE A 196 -1.08 -15.86 -0.21
N ARG A 197 -1.44 -15.50 -1.43
CA ARG A 197 -0.69 -15.76 -2.66
C ARG A 197 0.27 -14.63 -2.99
N GLU A 198 -0.19 -13.40 -2.77
CA GLU A 198 0.55 -12.20 -3.09
C GLU A 198 0.23 -11.07 -2.10
N ILE A 199 1.25 -10.29 -1.78
CA ILE A 199 1.12 -8.98 -1.13
C ILE A 199 1.88 -8.00 -2.01
N ASP A 200 1.26 -6.90 -2.38
CA ASP A 200 1.90 -5.81 -3.11
C ASP A 200 1.67 -4.49 -2.35
N ILE A 201 2.75 -3.94 -1.80
CA ILE A 201 2.78 -2.60 -1.20
C ILE A 201 3.50 -1.69 -2.19
N ASN A 202 2.72 -1.04 -3.03
CA ASN A 202 3.24 -0.15 -4.07
C ASN A 202 2.30 1.05 -4.31
N PRO A 203 2.68 2.29 -3.94
CA PRO A 203 3.99 2.64 -3.38
C PRO A 203 4.08 2.51 -1.85
N LEU A 204 5.30 2.20 -1.39
CA LEU A 204 5.79 2.49 -0.04
C LEU A 204 6.56 3.81 -0.09
N ILE A 205 5.98 4.89 0.45
CA ILE A 205 6.54 6.24 0.33
C ILE A 205 7.37 6.60 1.57
N LEU A 206 8.52 7.24 1.37
CA LEU A 206 9.29 7.82 2.48
C LEU A 206 8.73 9.20 2.88
N ASP A 207 8.00 9.25 3.99
CA ASP A 207 7.58 10.47 4.69
C ASP A 207 8.70 10.98 5.60
N GLY A 208 9.50 11.91 5.07
CA GLY A 208 10.81 12.21 5.65
C GLY A 208 11.69 10.97 5.56
N SER A 209 12.07 10.40 6.71
CA SER A 209 12.82 9.14 6.79
C SER A 209 11.91 7.90 6.83
N ARG A 210 10.64 8.04 7.23
CA ARG A 210 9.80 6.89 7.60
C ARG A 210 9.12 6.28 6.38
N PRO A 211 9.24 4.96 6.14
CA PRO A 211 8.41 4.27 5.15
C PRO A 211 6.94 4.18 5.58
N VAL A 212 6.03 4.57 4.68
CA VAL A 212 4.58 4.51 4.87
C VAL A 212 3.94 3.87 3.65
N ALA A 213 3.17 2.80 3.86
CA ALA A 213 2.39 2.15 2.82
C ALA A 213 1.17 3.03 2.48
N VAL A 214 1.16 3.61 1.29
CA VAL A 214 0.04 4.44 0.82
C VAL A 214 -0.95 3.66 -0.04
N ASP A 215 -0.56 2.47 -0.47
CA ASP A 215 -1.39 1.49 -1.17
C ASP A 215 -0.96 0.08 -0.73
N ALA A 216 -1.91 -0.85 -0.76
CA ALA A 216 -1.66 -2.26 -0.51
C ALA A 216 -2.71 -3.13 -1.19
N LEU A 217 -2.25 -4.23 -1.80
CA LEU A 217 -3.08 -5.28 -2.36
C LEU A 217 -2.68 -6.62 -1.73
N VAL A 218 -3.68 -7.41 -1.32
CA VAL A 218 -3.49 -8.79 -0.85
C VAL A 218 -4.34 -9.73 -1.69
N VAL A 219 -3.70 -10.73 -2.29
CA VAL A 219 -4.33 -11.80 -3.08
C VAL A 219 -4.35 -13.11 -2.27
N LEU A 220 -5.48 -13.81 -2.33
CA LEU A 220 -5.86 -14.98 -1.51
C LEU A 220 -5.89 -16.31 -2.29
#